data_AF-A0A2A7N7B7-F1
#
_entry.id   AF-A0A2A7N7B7-F1
#
_cell.length_a   1.000
_cell.length_b   1.000
_cell.length_c   1.000
_cell.angle_alpha   90.00
_cell.angle_beta   90.00
_cell.angle_gamma   90.00
#
_symmetry.space_group_name_H-M   'P 1'
#
loop_
_entity.id
_entity.type
_entity.pdbx_description
1 polymer ?
#
loop_
_entity_poly.entity_id
_entity_poly.type
_entity_poly.pdbx_seq_one_letter_code
_entity_poly.pdbx_strand_id
1 'polypeptide(L)'
;MFVSNIQNIGSGITHLHPWRISPGERRTTINTRVWDAFLTEQDKAHLAASAPTRRRGFGKKPAVLSVDNYRKALGDKPEPLLESIRTWPASTGLAGWEAADRIAELLTIARAAAIPVIHLTGLAEEESGIPAWAAKLGGRHGLNGQSPEQLDRHRRRFDFIDQAAPLPGEVVLKKTAPSGFFGTPLLSHLIAEGIDTLIVCGESVSGCIRATVTDGCAYRLHMIVVEECVYDRHEACRAINLFDIDQKYGDVLPLSEVIDWITGYSNDTLRSQADTAPQHAQSPS
;
A
#
# COMPACT_ATOMS: atom_id res chain seq x y z
N MET A 1 25.89 -14.74 63.91
CA MET A 1 24.97 -14.85 62.76
C MET A 1 24.88 -13.44 62.17
N PHE A 2 25.73 -13.07 61.20
CA PHE A 2 25.45 -13.10 59.75
C PHE A 2 24.02 -12.57 59.48
N VAL A 3 23.79 -11.44 58.80
CA VAL A 3 24.02 -11.24 57.36
C VAL A 3 24.07 -9.74 56.98
N SER A 4 25.09 -9.43 56.15
CA SER A 4 25.37 -8.37 55.14
C SER A 4 24.81 -6.93 55.15
N ASN A 5 25.78 -6.02 54.99
CA ASN A 5 25.75 -4.69 54.36
C ASN A 5 25.02 -4.61 52.99
N ILE A 6 24.39 -3.47 52.70
CA ILE A 6 24.83 -2.50 51.66
C ILE A 6 24.04 -1.18 51.83
N GLN A 7 24.78 -0.08 51.88
CA GLN A 7 24.30 1.31 51.88
C GLN A 7 24.09 1.83 50.45
N ASN A 8 23.24 2.88 50.37
CA ASN A 8 23.25 3.97 49.37
C ASN A 8 22.80 3.57 47.94
N ILE A 9 22.02 4.34 47.19
CA ILE A 9 21.97 5.80 47.02
C ILE A 9 20.53 6.18 46.62
N GLY A 10 19.95 7.18 47.28
CA GLY A 10 18.70 7.82 46.86
C GLY A 10 18.94 9.13 46.12
N SER A 11 17.94 9.51 45.33
CA SER A 11 17.63 10.83 44.75
C SER A 11 18.35 11.26 43.46
N GLY A 12 17.57 11.36 42.37
CA GLY A 12 18.00 11.98 41.12
C GLY A 12 17.19 11.62 39.87
N ILE A 13 15.85 11.53 39.92
CA ILE A 13 15.03 11.45 38.69
C ILE A 13 14.40 12.81 38.45
N THR A 14 15.09 13.65 37.67
CA THR A 14 14.49 14.79 36.98
C THR A 14 13.84 14.29 35.69
N HIS A 15 12.52 14.51 35.56
CA HIS A 15 11.79 14.33 34.32
C HIS A 15 12.37 15.24 33.22
N LEU A 16 13.00 14.65 32.21
CA LEU A 16 13.40 15.35 30.99
C LEU A 16 12.50 14.90 29.83
N HIS A 17 11.76 15.85 29.28
CA HIS A 17 10.94 15.69 28.08
C HIS A 17 11.84 15.45 26.83
N PRO A 18 11.46 14.55 25.89
CA PRO A 18 12.36 14.04 24.86
C PRO A 18 12.66 14.96 23.65
N TRP A 19 12.37 16.26 23.70
CA TRP A 19 12.38 17.12 22.48
C TRP A 19 13.30 18.34 22.50
N ARG A 20 14.29 18.43 23.40
CA ARG A 20 15.32 19.48 23.27
C ARG A 20 16.51 18.97 22.47
N ILE A 21 16.56 19.37 21.20
CA ILE A 21 17.66 19.10 20.26
C ILE A 21 18.64 20.28 20.29
N SER A 22 19.92 19.99 20.48
CA SER A 22 21.02 20.95 20.28
C SER A 22 21.34 21.05 18.78
N PRO A 23 21.60 22.25 18.21
CA PRO A 23 21.93 22.38 16.79
C PRO A 23 23.39 21.97 16.56
N GLY A 24 23.62 20.88 15.81
CA GLY A 24 24.98 20.51 15.38
C GLY A 24 25.20 19.07 14.91
N GLU A 25 24.27 18.14 15.17
CA GLU A 25 24.49 16.74 14.84
C GLU A 25 23.63 16.33 13.64
N ARG A 26 24.28 16.04 12.50
CA ARG A 26 23.63 15.39 11.36
C ARG A 26 23.22 13.98 11.80
N ARG A 27 21.98 13.83 12.24
CA ARG A 27 21.34 12.51 12.42
C ARG A 27 21.36 11.80 11.07
N THR A 28 22.17 10.77 10.92
CA THR A 28 21.80 9.65 10.05
C THR A 28 20.55 9.05 10.68
N THR A 29 19.37 9.50 10.25
CA THR A 29 18.11 8.86 10.62
C THR A 29 18.18 7.44 10.09
N ILE A 30 18.44 6.47 10.98
CA ILE A 30 18.19 5.06 10.68
C ILE A 30 16.70 5.00 10.38
N ASN A 31 16.35 4.84 9.10
CA ASN A 31 14.97 4.77 8.67
C ASN A 31 14.47 3.37 9.05
N THR A 32 13.96 3.24 10.28
CA THR A 32 13.50 1.95 10.82
C THR A 32 12.32 1.46 9.99
N ARG A 33 12.45 0.26 9.41
CA ARG A 33 11.41 -0.39 8.61
C ARG A 33 10.41 -1.06 9.54
N VAL A 34 9.15 -1.18 9.11
CA VAL A 34 8.12 -1.86 9.90
C VAL A 34 8.53 -3.27 10.36
N TRP A 35 9.28 -3.99 9.54
CA TRP A 35 9.68 -5.37 9.82
C TRP A 35 10.87 -5.49 10.77
N ASP A 36 11.60 -4.42 11.06
CA ASP A 36 12.80 -4.47 11.91
C ASP A 36 12.48 -4.98 13.33
N ALA A 37 11.28 -4.70 13.82
CA ALA A 37 10.78 -5.18 15.12
C ALA A 37 10.49 -6.68 15.16
N PHE A 38 10.36 -7.33 13.98
CA PHE A 38 10.00 -8.74 13.85
C PHE A 38 11.19 -9.63 13.48
N LEU A 39 12.32 -9.04 13.06
CA LEU A 39 13.52 -9.77 12.72
C LEU A 39 14.33 -10.13 13.97
N THR A 40 14.74 -11.40 14.06
CA THR A 40 15.66 -11.86 15.10
C THR A 40 17.06 -11.29 14.88
N GLU A 41 17.91 -11.38 15.89
CA GLU A 41 19.33 -11.00 15.74
C GLU A 41 20.04 -11.88 14.68
N GLN A 42 19.63 -13.15 14.54
CA GLN A 42 20.13 -14.01 13.46
C GLN A 42 19.70 -13.49 12.08
N ASP A 43 18.45 -13.07 11.91
CA ASP A 43 17.95 -12.55 10.63
C ASP A 43 18.68 -11.26 10.24
N LYS A 44 18.85 -10.34 11.20
CA LYS A 44 19.60 -9.09 11.00
C LYS A 44 21.07 -9.37 10.64
N ALA A 45 21.71 -10.32 11.32
CA ALA A 45 23.07 -10.73 11.01
C ALA A 45 23.18 -11.35 9.61
N HIS A 46 22.19 -12.16 9.20
CA HIS A 46 22.13 -12.73 7.85
C HIS A 46 21.98 -11.65 6.78
N LEU A 47 21.12 -10.66 6.98
CA LEU A 47 20.95 -9.53 6.06
C LEU A 47 22.22 -8.68 5.95
N ALA A 48 22.90 -8.43 7.07
CA ALA A 48 24.16 -7.68 7.08
C ALA A 48 25.32 -8.43 6.39
N ALA A 49 25.32 -9.78 6.46
CA ALA A 49 26.32 -10.62 5.83
C ALA A 49 26.03 -10.92 4.34
N SER A 50 24.76 -10.85 3.94
CA SER A 50 24.34 -11.05 2.55
C SER A 50 24.60 -9.80 1.71
N ALA A 51 24.86 -9.99 0.41
CA ALA A 51 24.85 -8.86 -0.50
C ALA A 51 23.46 -8.18 -0.45
N PRO A 52 23.37 -6.84 -0.40
CA PRO A 52 22.09 -6.16 -0.37
C PRO A 52 21.24 -6.61 -1.54
N THR A 53 19.97 -6.95 -1.29
CA THR A 53 19.01 -7.22 -2.35
C THR A 53 19.03 -6.04 -3.30
N ARG A 54 19.48 -6.27 -4.54
CA ARG A 54 19.58 -5.21 -5.54
C ARG A 54 18.16 -4.75 -5.85
N ARG A 55 17.86 -3.49 -5.53
CA ARG A 55 16.60 -2.84 -5.91
C ARG A 55 16.34 -3.05 -7.40
N ARG A 56 15.12 -3.46 -7.72
CA ARG A 56 14.66 -3.61 -9.12
C ARG A 56 14.52 -2.24 -9.78
N GLY A 57 14.20 -1.22 -8.97
CA GLY A 57 14.02 0.16 -9.39
C GLY A 57 12.73 0.36 -10.19
N PHE A 58 12.43 1.62 -10.47
CA PHE A 58 11.36 1.99 -11.38
C PHE A 58 11.79 1.75 -12.85
N GLY A 59 10.83 1.36 -13.68
CA GLY A 59 10.97 1.32 -15.14
C GLY A 59 10.70 2.69 -15.79
N LYS A 60 10.22 2.68 -17.02
CA LYS A 60 10.05 3.88 -17.86
C LYS A 60 8.61 4.39 -17.92
N LYS A 61 7.61 3.52 -17.78
CA LYS A 61 6.20 3.90 -17.92
C LYS A 61 5.39 3.36 -16.73
N PRO A 62 5.15 4.21 -15.71
CA PRO A 62 4.44 3.82 -14.50
C PRO A 62 2.92 3.86 -14.65
N ALA A 63 2.25 3.10 -13.80
CA ALA A 63 0.86 3.30 -13.41
C ALA A 63 0.73 3.09 -11.90
N VAL A 64 -0.25 3.76 -11.27
CA VAL A 64 -0.65 3.43 -9.90
C VAL A 64 -1.68 2.31 -9.93
N LEU A 65 -1.49 1.28 -9.12
CA LEU A 65 -2.45 0.20 -8.90
C LEU A 65 -3.04 0.30 -7.48
N SER A 66 -4.29 0.77 -7.41
CA SER A 66 -5.07 0.91 -6.18
C SER A 66 -5.86 -0.37 -5.92
N VAL A 67 -5.47 -1.16 -4.94
CA VAL A 67 -6.00 -2.51 -4.69
C VAL A 67 -7.00 -2.51 -3.54
N ASP A 68 -8.27 -2.81 -3.83
CA ASP A 68 -9.29 -3.17 -2.84
C ASP A 68 -9.56 -2.11 -1.74
N ASN A 69 -9.42 -0.81 -2.06
CA ASN A 69 -9.72 0.31 -1.16
C ASN A 69 -11.24 0.54 -1.00
N TYR A 70 -11.94 -0.45 -0.44
CA TYR A 70 -13.40 -0.49 -0.36
C TYR A 70 -13.97 -0.53 1.06
N ARG A 71 -15.28 -0.30 1.19
CA ARG A 71 -16.00 -0.26 2.47
C ARG A 71 -15.95 -1.55 3.27
N LYS A 72 -15.92 -2.72 2.63
CA LYS A 72 -15.83 -4.02 3.36
C LYS A 72 -14.65 -4.08 4.32
N ALA A 73 -13.56 -3.38 4.04
CA ALA A 73 -12.34 -3.53 4.80
C ALA A 73 -11.84 -2.25 5.50
N LEU A 74 -12.43 -1.10 5.19
CA LEU A 74 -12.21 0.13 5.96
C LEU A 74 -13.44 0.52 6.79
N GLY A 75 -14.63 0.11 6.37
CA GLY A 75 -15.90 0.55 6.91
C GLY A 75 -16.33 1.91 6.35
N ASP A 76 -17.24 2.58 7.07
CA ASP A 76 -17.83 3.84 6.63
C ASP A 76 -17.15 5.08 7.23
N LYS A 77 -16.33 4.90 8.28
CA LYS A 77 -15.60 5.98 8.97
C LYS A 77 -14.42 5.43 9.78
N PRO A 78 -13.43 6.27 10.15
CA PRO A 78 -12.33 5.88 11.02
C PRO A 78 -12.80 5.45 12.41
N GLU A 79 -12.48 4.21 12.79
CA GLU A 79 -12.79 3.64 14.10
C GLU A 79 -11.69 2.69 14.59
N PRO A 80 -11.48 2.56 15.92
CA PRO A 80 -10.65 1.50 16.47
C PRO A 80 -11.06 0.13 15.94
N LEU A 81 -10.09 -0.74 15.66
CA LEU A 81 -10.31 -2.04 15.01
C LEU A 81 -11.44 -2.85 15.67
N LEU A 82 -11.40 -2.98 17.01
CA LEU A 82 -12.38 -3.78 17.75
C LEU A 82 -13.81 -3.21 17.72
N GLU A 83 -13.96 -1.91 17.49
CA GLU A 83 -15.27 -1.28 17.30
C GLU A 83 -15.73 -1.45 15.85
N SER A 84 -14.83 -1.20 14.90
CA SER A 84 -15.14 -1.30 13.48
C SER A 84 -15.59 -2.72 13.06
N ILE A 85 -14.96 -3.77 13.61
CA ILE A 85 -15.32 -5.17 13.29
C ILE A 85 -16.72 -5.58 13.76
N ARG A 86 -17.36 -4.82 14.65
CA ARG A 86 -18.75 -5.07 15.06
C ARG A 86 -19.71 -4.81 13.91
N THR A 87 -19.38 -3.86 13.03
CA THR A 87 -20.19 -3.47 11.87
C THR A 87 -19.65 -4.07 10.57
N TRP A 88 -18.33 -4.04 10.42
CA TRP A 88 -17.58 -4.47 9.24
C TRP A 88 -16.56 -5.55 9.64
N PRO A 89 -16.93 -6.85 9.65
CA PRO A 89 -16.09 -7.91 10.21
C PRO A 89 -14.71 -8.09 9.55
N ALA A 90 -14.54 -7.57 8.33
CA ALA A 90 -13.27 -7.59 7.61
C ALA A 90 -12.46 -6.29 7.78
N SER A 91 -12.92 -5.35 8.61
CA SER A 91 -12.27 -4.07 8.83
C SER A 91 -10.83 -4.20 9.31
N THR A 92 -10.02 -3.23 8.90
CA THR A 92 -8.62 -3.02 9.28
C THR A 92 -8.47 -1.90 10.32
N GLY A 93 -9.57 -1.23 10.70
CA GLY A 93 -9.59 -0.20 11.73
C GLY A 93 -8.75 1.03 11.37
N LEU A 94 -8.24 1.74 12.39
CA LEU A 94 -7.47 2.98 12.21
C LEU A 94 -6.23 2.82 11.32
N ALA A 95 -5.54 1.67 11.38
CA ALA A 95 -4.37 1.43 10.53
C ALA A 95 -4.71 1.51 9.03
N GLY A 96 -5.90 1.02 8.63
CA GLY A 96 -6.37 1.15 7.26
C GLY A 96 -6.73 2.58 6.89
N TRP A 97 -7.38 3.32 7.80
CA TRP A 97 -7.72 4.73 7.55
C TRP A 97 -6.51 5.65 7.49
N GLU A 98 -5.49 5.41 8.32
CA GLU A 98 -4.20 6.11 8.23
C GLU A 98 -3.56 5.88 6.85
N ALA A 99 -3.55 4.64 6.36
CA ALA A 99 -3.07 4.34 5.02
C ALA A 99 -3.96 4.94 3.92
N ALA A 100 -5.29 4.99 4.10
CA ALA A 100 -6.23 5.62 3.16
C ALA A 100 -5.93 7.10 2.94
N ASP A 101 -5.57 7.84 3.99
CA ASP A 101 -5.17 9.24 3.86
C ASP A 101 -3.86 9.38 3.07
N ARG A 102 -2.89 8.47 3.28
CA ARG A 102 -1.65 8.42 2.47
C ARG A 102 -1.92 8.00 1.03
N ILE A 103 -2.88 7.11 0.79
CA ILE A 103 -3.33 6.71 -0.55
C ILE A 103 -3.92 7.91 -1.29
N ALA A 104 -4.77 8.72 -0.65
CA ALA A 104 -5.33 9.92 -1.27
C ALA A 104 -4.23 10.88 -1.74
N GLU A 105 -3.18 11.06 -0.93
CA GLU A 105 -2.00 11.86 -1.29
C GLU A 105 -1.28 11.28 -2.52
N LEU A 106 -0.97 9.97 -2.51
CA LEU A 106 -0.34 9.29 -3.64
C LEU A 106 -1.16 9.42 -4.93
N LEU A 107 -2.47 9.18 -4.86
CA LEU A 107 -3.37 9.29 -6.02
C LEU A 107 -3.39 10.72 -6.57
N THR A 108 -3.45 11.72 -5.69
CA THR A 108 -3.43 13.13 -6.08
C THR A 108 -2.16 13.49 -6.84
N ILE A 109 -1.00 13.07 -6.32
CA ILE A 109 0.30 13.36 -6.92
C ILE A 109 0.48 12.61 -8.25
N ALA A 110 0.07 11.35 -8.32
CA ALA A 110 0.13 10.58 -9.56
C ALA A 110 -0.76 11.19 -10.67
N ARG A 111 -1.98 11.61 -10.32
CA ARG A 111 -2.89 12.30 -11.24
C ARG A 111 -2.29 13.61 -11.75
N ALA A 112 -1.69 14.41 -10.88
CA ALA A 112 -1.02 15.65 -11.26
C ALA A 112 0.17 15.41 -12.21
N ALA A 113 0.84 14.27 -12.08
CA ALA A 113 1.93 13.84 -12.96
C ALA A 113 1.45 13.11 -14.25
N ALA A 114 0.13 13.04 -14.49
CA ALA A 114 -0.48 12.28 -15.59
C ALA A 114 -0.11 10.78 -15.61
N ILE A 115 0.23 10.21 -14.45
CA ILE A 115 0.42 8.77 -14.28
C ILE A 115 -0.97 8.12 -14.19
N PRO A 116 -1.29 7.12 -15.03
CA PRO A 116 -2.59 6.48 -15.00
C PRO A 116 -2.83 5.76 -13.69
N VAL A 117 -4.06 5.85 -13.18
CA VAL A 117 -4.52 5.14 -11.99
C VAL A 117 -5.46 4.00 -12.41
N ILE A 118 -5.15 2.79 -11.97
CA ILE A 118 -5.95 1.59 -12.16
C ILE A 118 -6.46 1.14 -10.80
N HIS A 119 -7.77 1.00 -10.67
CA HIS A 119 -8.43 0.58 -9.43
C HIS A 119 -8.91 -0.86 -9.55
N LEU A 120 -8.66 -1.64 -8.50
CA LEU A 120 -9.20 -2.98 -8.33
C LEU A 120 -10.24 -2.98 -7.22
N THR A 121 -11.34 -3.69 -7.42
CA THR A 121 -12.32 -3.98 -6.37
C THR A 121 -12.90 -5.39 -6.52
N GLY A 122 -13.70 -5.84 -5.55
CA GLY A 122 -14.35 -7.14 -5.60
C GLY A 122 -15.44 -7.20 -6.67
N LEU A 123 -15.47 -8.30 -7.43
CA LEU A 123 -16.63 -8.66 -8.27
C LEU A 123 -17.67 -9.36 -7.40
N ALA A 124 -18.86 -8.79 -7.32
CA ALA A 124 -19.96 -9.36 -6.56
C ALA A 124 -20.49 -10.64 -7.23
N GLU A 125 -20.87 -11.63 -6.42
CA GLU A 125 -21.56 -12.83 -6.91
C GLU A 125 -22.93 -12.47 -7.49
N GLU A 126 -23.61 -11.49 -6.90
CA GLU A 126 -24.90 -10.98 -7.41
C GLU A 126 -24.77 -10.32 -8.79
N GLU A 127 -23.57 -9.84 -9.13
CA GLU A 127 -23.29 -9.22 -10.43
C GLU A 127 -22.88 -10.26 -11.49
N SER A 128 -22.13 -11.29 -11.11
CA SER A 128 -21.46 -12.20 -12.05
C SER A 128 -21.93 -13.65 -12.03
N GLY A 129 -22.64 -14.06 -10.97
CA GLY A 129 -22.92 -15.47 -10.65
C GLY A 129 -21.68 -16.27 -10.23
N ILE A 130 -20.49 -15.64 -10.16
CA ILE A 130 -19.25 -16.27 -9.73
C ILE A 130 -19.06 -16.00 -8.24
N PRO A 131 -18.91 -17.04 -7.40
CA PRO A 131 -18.65 -16.84 -5.99
C PRO A 131 -17.37 -16.03 -5.76
N ALA A 132 -17.42 -15.07 -4.85
CA ALA A 132 -16.23 -14.33 -4.45
C ALA A 132 -15.16 -15.27 -3.87
N TRP A 133 -13.89 -14.88 -3.95
CA TRP A 133 -12.70 -15.63 -3.46
C TRP A 133 -12.89 -16.41 -2.14
N ALA A 134 -13.64 -15.84 -1.18
CA ALA A 134 -13.85 -16.43 0.15
C ALA A 134 -15.28 -16.98 0.39
N ALA A 135 -16.14 -17.02 -0.63
CA ALA A 135 -17.56 -17.35 -0.48
C ALA A 135 -17.82 -18.82 -0.09
N LYS A 136 -16.99 -19.77 -0.57
CA LYS A 136 -17.14 -21.21 -0.28
C LYS A 136 -16.46 -21.70 1.01
N LEU A 137 -15.63 -20.87 1.67
CA LEU A 137 -14.89 -21.26 2.87
C LEU A 137 -15.74 -21.30 4.15
N GLY A 138 -17.08 -21.23 4.04
CA GLY A 138 -17.98 -21.35 5.20
C GLY A 138 -17.73 -20.27 6.27
N GLY A 139 -17.24 -19.09 5.87
CA GLY A 139 -17.04 -17.97 6.77
C GLY A 139 -18.36 -17.53 7.43
N ARG A 140 -18.27 -16.85 8.58
CA ARG A 140 -19.32 -16.43 9.54
C ARG A 140 -20.46 -15.54 8.97
N HIS A 141 -20.75 -15.60 7.68
CA HIS A 141 -21.52 -14.62 6.90
C HIS A 141 -22.58 -15.28 6.02
N GLY A 142 -23.28 -16.29 6.54
CA GLY A 142 -24.52 -16.74 5.91
C GLY A 142 -25.49 -15.57 5.76
N LEU A 143 -26.15 -15.46 4.61
CA LEU A 143 -27.15 -14.41 4.32
C LEU A 143 -28.51 -14.69 5.00
N ASN A 144 -28.62 -15.77 5.78
CA ASN A 144 -29.87 -16.13 6.45
C ASN A 144 -30.08 -15.27 7.71
N GLY A 145 -31.20 -14.51 7.74
CA GLY A 145 -31.63 -13.75 8.93
C GLY A 145 -31.02 -12.35 9.09
N GLN A 146 -30.65 -11.68 8.00
CA GLN A 146 -30.02 -10.35 8.05
C GLN A 146 -31.02 -9.18 8.17
N SER A 147 -30.69 -8.18 8.99
CA SER A 147 -31.43 -6.92 9.09
C SER A 147 -31.29 -6.08 7.79
N PRO A 148 -32.20 -5.12 7.54
CA PRO A 148 -32.08 -4.21 6.38
C PRO A 148 -30.71 -3.51 6.29
N GLU A 149 -30.14 -3.11 7.43
CA GLU A 149 -28.83 -2.46 7.51
C GLU A 149 -27.69 -3.42 7.13
N GLN A 150 -27.81 -4.71 7.48
CA GLN A 150 -26.82 -5.71 7.10
C GLN A 150 -26.85 -5.97 5.59
N LEU A 151 -28.05 -6.03 5.00
CA LEU A 151 -28.22 -6.19 3.56
C LEU A 151 -27.69 -4.99 2.78
N ASP A 152 -27.94 -3.77 3.27
CA ASP A 152 -27.41 -2.55 2.67
C ASP A 152 -25.87 -2.51 2.72
N ARG A 153 -25.27 -2.82 3.88
CA ARG A 153 -23.80 -2.97 3.99
C ARG A 153 -23.26 -4.02 3.04
N HIS A 154 -23.96 -5.15 2.90
CA HIS A 154 -23.56 -6.20 1.98
C HIS A 154 -23.54 -5.70 0.53
N ARG A 155 -24.57 -4.95 0.08
CA ARG A 155 -24.62 -4.43 -1.29
C ARG A 155 -23.46 -3.47 -1.60
N ARG A 156 -23.14 -2.58 -0.66
CA ARG A 156 -22.12 -1.53 -0.80
C ARG A 156 -20.70 -1.96 -0.43
N ARG A 157 -20.51 -3.25 -0.12
CA ARG A 157 -19.26 -3.78 0.45
C ARG A 157 -18.03 -3.55 -0.43
N PHE A 158 -18.21 -3.50 -1.75
CA PHE A 158 -17.13 -3.29 -2.72
C PHE A 158 -17.10 -1.86 -3.29
N ASP A 159 -17.93 -0.96 -2.75
CA ASP A 159 -17.85 0.45 -3.08
C ASP A 159 -16.54 1.02 -2.53
N PHE A 160 -15.87 1.85 -3.33
CA PHE A 160 -14.68 2.56 -2.91
C PHE A 160 -15.00 3.52 -1.76
N ILE A 161 -14.02 3.70 -0.88
CA ILE A 161 -14.06 4.81 0.08
C ILE A 161 -13.69 6.13 -0.62
N ASP A 162 -14.09 7.25 -0.04
CA ASP A 162 -13.97 8.56 -0.68
C ASP A 162 -12.51 8.95 -0.97
N GLN A 163 -11.57 8.62 -0.07
CA GLN A 163 -10.12 8.86 -0.26
C GLN A 163 -9.53 8.18 -1.50
N ALA A 164 -10.14 7.07 -1.94
CA ALA A 164 -9.64 6.24 -3.03
C ALA A 164 -10.65 6.10 -4.18
N ALA A 165 -11.64 6.99 -4.25
CA ALA A 165 -12.65 6.94 -5.29
C ALA A 165 -12.01 7.15 -6.70
N PRO A 166 -12.40 6.33 -7.69
CA PRO A 166 -11.99 6.53 -9.07
C PRO A 166 -12.53 7.86 -9.63
N LEU A 167 -11.71 8.55 -10.42
CA LEU A 167 -12.17 9.69 -11.21
C LEU A 167 -12.72 9.23 -12.58
N PRO A 168 -13.59 10.04 -13.22
CA PRO A 168 -14.05 9.75 -14.59
C PRO A 168 -12.87 9.52 -15.53
N GLY A 169 -12.88 8.40 -16.26
CA GLY A 169 -11.84 8.00 -17.20
C GLY A 169 -10.74 7.10 -16.60
N GLU A 170 -10.66 6.96 -15.28
CA GLU A 170 -9.75 5.99 -14.65
C GLU A 170 -10.26 4.55 -14.83
N VAL A 171 -9.31 3.61 -14.91
CA VAL A 171 -9.64 2.19 -15.12
C VAL A 171 -10.14 1.58 -13.81
N VAL A 172 -11.27 0.87 -13.87
CA VAL A 172 -11.80 0.10 -12.74
C VAL A 172 -11.98 -1.34 -13.17
N LEU A 173 -11.28 -2.27 -12.52
CA LEU A 173 -11.39 -3.71 -12.76
C LEU A 173 -11.95 -4.41 -11.52
N LYS A 174 -12.85 -5.36 -11.75
CA LYS A 174 -13.43 -6.19 -10.69
C LYS A 174 -12.82 -7.59 -10.71
N LYS A 175 -12.52 -8.15 -9.53
CA LYS A 175 -11.87 -9.46 -9.40
C LYS A 175 -12.57 -10.39 -8.41
N THR A 176 -12.50 -11.69 -8.69
CA THR A 176 -12.98 -12.77 -7.81
C THR A 176 -11.83 -13.53 -7.13
N ALA A 177 -10.59 -13.07 -7.27
CA ALA A 177 -9.37 -13.67 -6.72
C ALA A 177 -8.53 -12.63 -5.95
N PRO A 178 -7.52 -13.05 -5.16
CA PRO A 178 -6.64 -12.12 -4.45
C PRO A 178 -5.83 -11.26 -5.40
N SER A 179 -5.12 -11.89 -6.35
CA SER A 179 -4.31 -11.20 -7.33
C SER A 179 -5.16 -10.41 -8.31
N GLY A 180 -4.76 -9.16 -8.57
CA GLY A 180 -5.34 -8.32 -9.60
C GLY A 180 -5.17 -8.85 -11.02
N PHE A 181 -4.21 -9.75 -11.25
CA PHE A 181 -3.97 -10.35 -12.57
C PHE A 181 -4.85 -11.55 -12.87
N PHE A 182 -5.24 -12.30 -11.84
CA PHE A 182 -5.92 -13.57 -12.03
C PHE A 182 -7.37 -13.37 -12.47
N GLY A 183 -7.67 -13.72 -13.72
CA GLY A 183 -9.03 -13.65 -14.27
C GLY A 183 -9.52 -12.23 -14.58
N THR A 184 -8.63 -11.25 -14.69
CA THR A 184 -8.96 -9.87 -15.08
C THR A 184 -8.19 -9.47 -16.36
N PRO A 185 -8.59 -8.39 -17.06
CA PRO A 185 -7.84 -7.92 -18.23
C PRO A 185 -6.60 -7.06 -17.87
N LEU A 186 -6.18 -7.02 -16.60
CA LEU A 186 -5.10 -6.14 -16.12
C LEU A 186 -3.82 -6.31 -16.95
N LEU A 187 -3.30 -7.53 -17.11
CA LEU A 187 -2.06 -7.75 -17.86
C LEU A 187 -2.17 -7.26 -19.32
N SER A 188 -3.26 -7.62 -20.00
CA SER A 188 -3.50 -7.23 -21.38
C SER A 188 -3.57 -5.71 -21.53
N HIS A 189 -4.19 -5.02 -20.57
CA HIS A 189 -4.25 -3.56 -20.53
C HIS A 189 -2.85 -2.96 -20.36
N LEU A 190 -2.07 -3.45 -19.39
CA LEU A 190 -0.70 -2.96 -19.16
C LEU A 190 0.20 -3.16 -20.40
N ILE A 191 0.10 -4.30 -21.07
CA ILE A 191 0.82 -4.58 -22.31
C ILE A 191 0.41 -3.61 -23.41
N ALA A 192 -0.90 -3.40 -23.62
CA ALA A 192 -1.41 -2.49 -24.64
C ALA A 192 -0.95 -1.05 -24.41
N GLU A 193 -0.91 -0.61 -23.15
CA GLU A 193 -0.43 0.71 -22.76
C GLU A 193 1.10 0.79 -22.65
N GLY A 194 1.83 -0.32 -22.77
CA GLY A 194 3.29 -0.35 -22.58
C GLY A 194 3.74 0.04 -21.17
N ILE A 195 2.89 -0.17 -20.15
CA ILE A 195 3.20 0.10 -18.74
C ILE A 195 4.13 -1.02 -18.25
N ASP A 196 5.29 -0.63 -17.70
CA ASP A 196 6.31 -1.55 -17.18
C ASP A 196 6.46 -1.49 -15.65
N THR A 197 5.87 -0.48 -15.01
CA THR A 197 6.00 -0.22 -13.58
C THR A 197 4.64 -0.05 -12.92
N LEU A 198 4.42 -0.75 -11.82
CA LEU A 198 3.22 -0.60 -10.99
C LEU A 198 3.60 -0.07 -9.62
N ILE A 199 3.09 1.10 -9.28
CA ILE A 199 3.15 1.71 -7.95
C ILE A 199 1.92 1.25 -7.19
N VAL A 200 2.09 0.34 -6.25
CA VAL A 200 1.01 -0.44 -5.62
C VAL A 200 0.64 0.14 -4.26
N CYS A 201 -0.67 0.32 -4.05
CA CYS A 201 -1.26 0.70 -2.78
C CYS A 201 -2.55 -0.09 -2.49
N GLY A 202 -3.02 -0.07 -1.25
CA GLY A 202 -4.29 -0.68 -0.82
C GLY A 202 -4.15 -1.91 0.10
N GLU A 203 -5.05 -2.87 -0.04
CA GLU A 203 -5.26 -3.96 0.92
C GLU A 203 -5.38 -5.35 0.29
N SER A 204 -5.07 -6.45 1.00
CA SER A 204 -4.29 -6.49 2.25
C SER A 204 -2.88 -6.86 1.90
N VAL A 205 -1.92 -6.36 2.68
CA VAL A 205 -0.50 -6.69 2.49
C VAL A 205 -0.31 -8.20 2.40
N SER A 206 -0.85 -8.97 3.35
CA SER A 206 -0.67 -10.43 3.36
C SER A 206 -1.56 -11.19 2.38
N GLY A 207 -2.45 -10.51 1.67
CA GLY A 207 -3.45 -11.09 0.79
C GLY A 207 -3.31 -10.57 -0.63
N CYS A 208 -4.22 -9.68 -1.03
CA CYS A 208 -4.33 -9.20 -2.41
C CYS A 208 -3.08 -8.45 -2.88
N ILE A 209 -2.42 -7.67 -2.02
CA ILE A 209 -1.18 -6.96 -2.37
C ILE A 209 -0.08 -7.98 -2.69
N ARG A 210 0.26 -8.88 -1.76
CA ARG A 210 1.31 -9.89 -1.99
C ARG A 210 1.02 -10.78 -3.18
N ALA A 211 -0.23 -11.23 -3.36
CA ALA A 211 -0.61 -12.03 -4.52
C ALA A 211 -0.39 -11.27 -5.84
N THR A 212 -0.86 -10.03 -5.90
CA THR A 212 -0.70 -9.16 -7.08
C THR A 212 0.77 -8.85 -7.36
N VAL A 213 1.56 -8.55 -6.34
CA VAL A 213 2.99 -8.24 -6.48
C VAL A 213 3.79 -9.46 -6.92
N THR A 214 3.46 -10.65 -6.39
CA THR A 214 4.11 -11.91 -6.80
C THR A 214 3.85 -12.19 -8.29
N ASP A 215 2.59 -12.07 -8.72
CA ASP A 215 2.22 -12.27 -10.13
C ASP A 215 2.84 -11.20 -11.04
N GLY A 216 2.80 -9.93 -10.63
CA GLY A 216 3.43 -8.84 -11.38
C GLY A 216 4.94 -9.05 -11.57
N CYS A 217 5.64 -9.50 -10.53
CA CYS A 217 7.04 -9.91 -10.62
C CYS A 217 7.24 -11.09 -11.59
N ALA A 218 6.34 -12.07 -11.60
CA ALA A 218 6.40 -13.20 -12.53
C ALA A 218 6.22 -12.75 -13.99
N TYR A 219 5.38 -11.73 -14.22
CA TYR A 219 5.20 -11.06 -15.52
C TYR A 219 6.32 -10.06 -15.87
N ARG A 220 7.37 -9.96 -15.05
CA ARG A 220 8.52 -9.06 -15.26
C ARG A 220 8.19 -7.57 -15.18
N LEU A 221 7.13 -7.21 -14.46
CA LEU A 221 6.83 -5.82 -14.13
C LEU A 221 7.69 -5.35 -12.95
N HIS A 222 8.00 -4.05 -12.95
CA HIS A 222 8.61 -3.37 -11.81
C HIS A 222 7.53 -3.10 -10.77
N MET A 223 7.53 -3.88 -9.69
CA MET A 223 6.55 -3.75 -8.61
C MET A 223 7.12 -2.87 -7.50
N ILE A 224 6.52 -1.70 -7.31
CA ILE A 224 6.90 -0.74 -6.27
C ILE A 224 5.77 -0.67 -5.25
N VAL A 225 5.96 -1.21 -4.06
CA VAL A 225 4.97 -1.15 -2.98
C VAL A 225 5.24 0.05 -2.09
N VAL A 226 4.24 0.89 -1.90
CA VAL A 226 4.39 2.10 -1.08
C VAL A 226 4.01 1.79 0.36
N GLU A 227 5.01 1.76 1.26
CA GLU A 227 4.88 1.19 2.61
C GLU A 227 3.72 1.79 3.42
N GLU A 228 3.59 3.11 3.42
CA GLU A 228 2.55 3.84 4.16
C GLU A 228 1.20 3.84 3.45
N CYS A 229 1.13 3.40 2.19
CA CYS A 229 -0.10 3.30 1.40
C CYS A 229 -0.61 1.85 1.30
N VAL A 230 -0.07 0.91 2.08
CA VAL A 230 -0.57 -0.45 2.16
C VAL A 230 -0.79 -0.88 3.60
N TYR A 231 -1.87 -1.62 3.81
CA TYR A 231 -2.34 -1.90 5.15
C TYR A 231 -2.88 -3.32 5.30
N ASP A 232 -2.93 -3.75 6.56
CA ASP A 232 -3.46 -5.03 6.99
C ASP A 232 -4.12 -4.84 8.35
N ARG A 233 -4.95 -5.79 8.76
CA ARG A 233 -5.60 -5.75 10.09
C ARG A 233 -4.64 -6.12 11.22
N HIS A 234 -3.53 -6.80 10.90
CA HIS A 234 -2.54 -7.26 11.86
C HIS A 234 -1.14 -6.76 11.46
N GLU A 235 -0.47 -6.10 12.40
CA GLU A 235 0.87 -5.52 12.15
C GLU A 235 1.91 -6.59 11.77
N ALA A 236 1.87 -7.76 12.42
CA ALA A 236 2.78 -8.85 12.09
C ALA A 236 2.59 -9.35 10.64
N CYS A 237 1.35 -9.40 10.17
CA CYS A 237 1.04 -9.76 8.78
C CYS A 237 1.58 -8.70 7.82
N ARG A 238 1.35 -7.41 8.11
CA ARG A 238 1.89 -6.30 7.33
C ARG A 238 3.42 -6.36 7.26
N ALA A 239 4.08 -6.43 8.41
CA ALA A 239 5.53 -6.41 8.53
C ALA A 239 6.22 -7.52 7.74
N ILE A 240 5.85 -8.79 8.01
CA ILE A 240 6.54 -9.94 7.42
C ILE A 240 6.28 -10.04 5.91
N ASN A 241 5.09 -9.68 5.44
CA ASN A 241 4.79 -9.74 4.01
C ASN A 241 5.45 -8.59 3.25
N LEU A 242 5.59 -7.40 3.83
CA LEU A 242 6.39 -6.32 3.25
C LEU A 242 7.87 -6.70 3.17
N PHE A 243 8.43 -7.30 4.22
CA PHE A 243 9.79 -7.84 4.18
C PHE A 243 9.97 -8.86 3.06
N ASP A 244 9.06 -9.84 2.97
CA ASP A 244 9.09 -10.86 1.93
C ASP A 244 9.02 -10.26 0.51
N ILE A 245 8.18 -9.25 0.31
CA ILE A 245 8.06 -8.52 -0.96
C ILE A 245 9.39 -7.84 -1.30
N ASP A 246 9.94 -7.08 -0.36
CA ASP A 246 11.19 -6.32 -0.55
C ASP A 246 12.39 -7.23 -0.87
N GLN A 247 12.42 -8.42 -0.26
CA GLN A 247 13.50 -9.36 -0.49
C GLN A 247 13.39 -10.15 -1.80
N LYS A 248 12.19 -10.29 -2.39
CA LYS A 248 11.94 -11.31 -3.42
C LYS A 248 11.19 -10.79 -4.65
N TYR A 249 10.17 -9.97 -4.47
CA TYR A 249 9.13 -9.75 -5.49
C TYR A 249 9.09 -8.32 -6.02
N GLY A 250 9.47 -7.33 -5.21
CA GLY A 250 9.40 -5.92 -5.59
C GLY A 250 10.23 -5.06 -4.65
N ASP A 251 10.21 -3.75 -4.86
CA ASP A 251 10.84 -2.80 -3.96
C ASP A 251 9.76 -2.22 -3.05
N VAL A 252 9.96 -2.25 -1.72
CA VAL A 252 9.08 -1.56 -0.78
C VAL A 252 9.72 -0.23 -0.43
N LEU A 253 9.07 0.88 -0.80
CA LEU A 253 9.64 2.22 -0.65
C LEU A 253 8.77 3.09 0.28
N PRO A 254 9.38 4.00 1.05
CA PRO A 254 8.64 5.06 1.73
C PRO A 254 7.90 5.93 0.71
N LEU A 255 6.70 6.39 1.05
CA LEU A 255 5.89 7.26 0.21
C LEU A 255 6.65 8.53 -0.20
N SER A 256 7.47 9.10 0.68
CA SER A 256 8.28 10.27 0.34
C SER A 256 9.24 10.01 -0.83
N GLU A 257 9.88 8.83 -0.85
CA GLU A 257 10.80 8.45 -1.94
C GLU A 257 10.04 8.25 -3.26
N VAL A 258 8.83 7.70 -3.20
CA VAL A 258 7.96 7.54 -4.37
C VAL A 258 7.47 8.89 -4.90
N ILE A 259 7.12 9.83 -4.01
CA ILE A 259 6.72 11.19 -4.39
C ILE A 259 7.87 11.93 -5.06
N ASP A 260 9.09 11.84 -4.51
CA ASP A 260 10.28 12.44 -5.10
C ASP A 260 10.53 11.87 -6.51
N TRP A 261 10.36 10.55 -6.68
CA TRP A 261 10.48 9.91 -7.98
C TRP A 261 9.41 10.37 -8.97
N ILE A 262 8.13 10.40 -8.57
CA ILE A 262 7.02 10.87 -9.43
C ILE A 262 7.24 12.32 -9.88
N THR A 263 7.72 13.16 -8.97
CA THR A 263 8.02 14.58 -9.26
C THR A 263 9.13 14.69 -10.31
N GLY A 264 10.20 13.90 -10.18
CA GLY A 264 11.25 13.81 -11.19
C GLY A 264 10.73 13.30 -12.55
N TYR A 265 9.92 12.24 -12.53
CA TYR A 265 9.31 11.66 -13.73
C TYR A 265 8.44 12.67 -14.49
N SER A 266 7.64 13.45 -13.78
CA SER A 266 6.77 14.49 -14.38
C SER A 266 7.60 15.57 -15.07
N ASN A 267 8.66 16.05 -14.43
CA ASN A 267 9.54 17.08 -14.99
C ASN A 267 10.25 16.61 -16.26
N ASP A 268 10.73 15.37 -16.30
CA ASP A 268 11.36 14.80 -17.49
C ASP A 268 10.36 14.60 -18.63
N THR A 269 9.13 14.19 -18.31
CA THR A 269 8.04 14.03 -19.29
C THR A 269 7.68 15.38 -19.91
N LEU A 270 7.53 16.43 -19.10
CA LEU A 270 7.26 17.78 -19.60
C LEU A 270 8.40 18.33 -20.47
N ARG A 271 9.67 18.11 -20.07
CA ARG A 271 10.83 18.53 -20.87
C ARG A 271 10.87 17.83 -22.23
N SER A 272 10.66 16.52 -22.26
CA SER A 272 10.66 15.76 -23.52
C SER A 272 9.52 16.19 -24.47
N GLN A 273 8.34 16.52 -23.94
CA GLN A 273 7.25 17.07 -24.74
C GLN A 273 7.58 18.45 -25.31
N ALA A 274 8.20 19.33 -24.51
CA ALA A 274 8.62 20.66 -24.96
C ALA A 274 9.70 20.60 -26.06
N ASP A 275 10.66 19.66 -25.95
CA ASP A 275 11.72 19.48 -26.94
C ASP A 275 11.19 18.91 -28.28
N THR A 276 10.04 18.23 -28.26
CA THR A 276 9.39 17.67 -29.47
C THR A 276 8.36 18.60 -30.11
N ALA A 277 8.05 19.75 -29.50
CA ALA A 277 7.12 20.71 -30.06
C ALA A 277 7.75 21.40 -31.30
N PRO A 278 7.06 21.46 -32.46
CA PRO A 278 7.61 22.09 -33.65
C PRO A 278 7.91 23.58 -33.38
N GLN A 279 9.17 23.98 -33.58
CA GLN A 279 9.55 25.40 -33.58
C GLN A 279 8.79 26.07 -34.73
N HIS A 280 7.71 26.79 -34.43
CA HIS A 280 7.02 27.59 -35.43
C HIS A 280 8.01 28.58 -36.04
N ALA A 281 8.36 28.34 -37.30
CA ALA A 281 9.25 29.15 -38.10
C ALA A 281 8.73 30.60 -38.10
N GLN A 282 9.54 31.51 -37.55
CA GLN A 282 9.36 32.94 -37.77
C GLN A 282 9.39 33.20 -39.27
N SER A 283 8.27 33.65 -39.81
CA SER A 283 8.15 34.04 -41.22
C SER A 283 8.94 35.33 -41.41
N PRO A 284 9.91 35.41 -42.34
CA PRO A 284 10.55 36.67 -42.65
C PRO A 284 9.57 37.54 -43.44
N SER A 285 9.42 38.79 -42.96
CA SER A 285 8.71 39.91 -43.59
C SER A 285 9.34 40.35 -44.89
#